data_AF-A0A8S3SNI2-F1
#
_entry.id   AF-A0A8S3SNI2-F1
#
_cell.length_a   1.000
_cell.length_b   1.000
_cell.length_c   1.000
_cell.angle_alpha   90.00
_cell.angle_beta   90.00
_cell.angle_gamma   90.00
#
_symmetry.space_group_name_H-M   'P 1'
#
loop_
_entity.id
_entity.type
_entity.pdbx_description
1 polymer ?
#
loop_
_entity_poly.entity_id
_entity_poly.type
_entity_poly.pdbx_seq_one_letter_code
_entity_poly.pdbx_strand_id
1 'polypeptide(L)'
;MLSFIFVFNLLHALNVFAIDSDEWKLIFKAATGGNGSVYELFTGPDILNVDNIHAQSLLQPVKEHFKSDIVNQWSELGISEVLVRIHNNGEEVAYFMFDGVGSNKTNWFSLARLKQSSYADLYNSSTNAPINFFSIIGHQKPSRRVYRSFYINSIWKGCSKDIGWLNILDVNSTWGCRTWEAVHLTELPAILYSPLQTGAHYEEVASALLAESMSVSVRFDRSNMTCVRMCSTPVQQDASSYCYKPCDSPSVIDVEQKVEQLKEKLTVDRKSTSMYKRSLRSVYENRTSAKTMGIMGAAIIASVIGLFVFFDCLRWKQNNNQ
;
A
#
# COMPACT_ATOMS: atom_id res chain seq x y z
N MET A 1 12.49 -13.33 26.76
CA MET A 1 11.35 -13.64 25.88
C MET A 1 10.42 -12.44 25.59
N LEU A 2 10.74 -11.23 26.06
CA LEU A 2 9.98 -9.99 25.76
C LEU A 2 10.71 -9.01 24.82
N SER A 3 12.02 -9.22 24.56
CA SER A 3 12.79 -8.37 23.63
C SER A 3 12.67 -8.78 22.16
N PHE A 4 12.15 -9.98 21.85
CA PHE A 4 11.94 -10.43 20.47
C PHE A 4 10.60 -9.95 19.87
N ILE A 5 9.61 -9.64 20.71
CA ILE A 5 8.28 -9.20 20.28
C ILE A 5 8.29 -7.72 19.83
N PHE A 6 9.22 -6.91 20.35
CA PHE A 6 9.36 -5.50 19.97
C PHE A 6 10.07 -5.31 18.62
N VAL A 7 11.01 -6.19 18.25
CA VAL A 7 11.69 -6.12 16.95
C VAL A 7 10.76 -6.55 15.81
N PHE A 8 9.85 -7.50 16.06
CA PHE A 8 8.85 -7.93 15.07
C PHE A 8 7.74 -6.89 14.79
N ASN A 9 7.38 -6.08 15.79
CA ASN A 9 6.40 -5.00 15.61
C ASN A 9 6.99 -3.74 14.97
N LEU A 10 8.32 -3.53 15.07
CA LEU A 10 8.99 -2.44 14.36
C LEU A 10 9.23 -2.78 12.87
N LEU A 11 9.36 -4.06 12.53
CA LEU A 11 9.45 -4.51 11.12
C LEU A 11 8.08 -4.48 10.40
N HIS A 12 6.97 -4.62 11.13
CA HIS A 12 5.63 -4.42 10.55
C HIS A 12 5.30 -2.93 10.35
N ALA A 13 5.81 -2.04 11.19
CA ALA A 13 5.63 -0.59 11.02
C ALA A 13 6.49 0.01 9.88
N LEU A 14 7.54 -0.69 9.46
CA LEU A 14 8.39 -0.28 8.34
C LEU A 14 7.92 -0.81 6.97
N ASN A 15 6.90 -1.69 6.93
CA ASN A 15 6.26 -2.14 5.69
C ASN A 15 4.91 -1.44 5.40
N VAL A 16 4.43 -0.57 6.30
CA VAL A 16 3.24 0.27 6.07
C VAL A 16 3.55 1.49 5.19
N PHE A 17 4.84 1.76 5.01
CA PHE A 17 5.32 2.59 3.93
C PHE A 17 5.94 1.68 2.88
N ALA A 18 5.11 1.17 1.97
CA ALA A 18 5.52 1.28 0.57
C ALA A 18 5.60 2.79 0.26
N ILE A 19 6.66 3.45 0.76
CA ILE A 19 7.19 4.65 0.12
C ILE A 19 7.51 4.13 -1.27
N ASP A 20 6.63 4.46 -2.22
CA ASP A 20 6.96 5.05 -3.53
C ASP A 20 8.45 4.91 -3.90
N SER A 21 8.95 3.67 -3.95
CA SER A 21 10.34 3.37 -4.29
C SER A 21 10.56 3.51 -5.80
N ASP A 22 9.46 3.61 -6.53
CA ASP A 22 9.38 4.13 -7.87
C ASP A 22 8.57 5.42 -7.81
N GLU A 23 8.79 6.33 -8.73
CA GLU A 23 8.07 7.60 -8.89
C GLU A 23 6.56 7.46 -9.23
N TRP A 24 5.90 6.37 -8.84
CA TRP A 24 4.56 5.94 -9.27
C TRP A 24 3.47 6.26 -8.25
N LYS A 25 2.74 7.34 -8.50
CA LYS A 25 1.58 7.67 -7.67
C LYS A 25 0.40 6.75 -7.97
N LEU A 26 -0.05 5.94 -7.01
CA LEU A 26 -1.31 5.20 -7.08
C LEU A 26 -2.50 6.17 -7.17
N ILE A 27 -3.36 6.01 -8.19
CA ILE A 27 -4.52 6.88 -8.42
C ILE A 27 -5.85 6.13 -8.44
N PHE A 28 -5.82 4.82 -8.67
CA PHE A 28 -7.02 3.99 -8.72
C PHE A 28 -6.71 2.54 -8.35
N LYS A 29 -7.64 1.90 -7.64
CA LYS A 29 -7.65 0.45 -7.41
C LYS A 29 -9.06 -0.07 -7.61
N ALA A 30 -9.23 -1.05 -8.49
CA ALA A 30 -10.40 -1.90 -8.57
C ALA A 30 -10.12 -3.19 -7.78
N ALA A 31 -11.11 -3.69 -7.06
CA ALA A 31 -10.99 -4.89 -6.23
C ALA A 31 -12.13 -5.85 -6.57
N THR A 32 -11.83 -7.13 -6.72
CA THR A 32 -12.84 -8.12 -7.01
C THR A 32 -13.84 -8.26 -5.86
N GLY A 33 -15.13 -8.24 -6.19
CA GLY A 33 -16.21 -8.19 -5.20
C GLY A 33 -16.38 -6.84 -4.48
N GLY A 34 -15.72 -5.77 -4.95
CA GLY A 34 -15.93 -4.42 -4.45
C GLY A 34 -17.31 -3.86 -4.78
N ASN A 35 -17.74 -2.81 -4.08
CA ASN A 35 -19.07 -2.25 -4.30
C ASN A 35 -19.10 -1.30 -5.53
N GLY A 36 -20.03 -1.54 -6.46
CA GLY A 36 -20.29 -0.69 -7.60
C GLY A 36 -19.56 -1.08 -8.89
N SER A 37 -19.86 -0.38 -9.98
CA SER A 37 -19.16 -0.56 -11.26
C SER A 37 -17.78 0.12 -11.21
N VAL A 38 -16.75 -0.62 -11.65
CA VAL A 38 -15.39 -0.13 -11.82
C VAL A 38 -15.35 0.94 -12.92
N TYR A 39 -16.07 0.73 -14.03
CA TYR A 39 -16.16 1.69 -15.12
C TYR A 39 -16.80 3.01 -14.67
N GLU A 40 -17.96 2.95 -14.01
CA GLU A 40 -18.68 4.14 -13.54
C GLU A 40 -17.86 4.88 -12.48
N LEU A 41 -17.24 4.17 -11.54
CA LEU A 41 -16.37 4.78 -10.55
C LEU A 41 -15.18 5.47 -11.21
N PHE A 42 -14.46 4.80 -12.13
CA PHE A 42 -13.28 5.37 -12.76
C PHE A 42 -13.63 6.61 -13.59
N THR A 43 -14.67 6.53 -14.43
CA THR A 43 -15.05 7.61 -15.36
C THR A 43 -15.86 8.73 -14.73
N GLY A 44 -16.61 8.44 -13.66
CA GLY A 44 -17.42 9.41 -12.93
C GLY A 44 -16.60 10.46 -12.18
N PRO A 45 -17.25 11.47 -11.56
CA PRO A 45 -16.57 12.54 -10.83
C PRO A 45 -16.19 12.15 -9.40
N ASP A 46 -16.79 11.11 -8.83
CA ASP A 46 -16.62 10.78 -7.41
C ASP A 46 -15.20 10.33 -7.07
N ILE A 47 -14.74 10.67 -5.88
CA ILE A 47 -13.52 10.13 -5.26
C ILE A 47 -13.93 9.09 -4.22
N LEU A 48 -13.05 8.13 -3.93
CA LEU A 48 -13.39 7.05 -3.02
C LEU A 48 -12.17 6.58 -2.22
N ASN A 49 -12.35 6.43 -0.92
CA ASN A 49 -11.36 5.83 -0.02
C ASN A 49 -9.98 6.54 0.02
N VAL A 50 -9.97 7.85 -0.17
CA VAL A 50 -8.73 8.67 -0.20
C VAL A 50 -7.94 8.67 1.11
N ASP A 51 -8.61 8.48 2.25
CA ASP A 51 -7.99 8.40 3.57
C ASP A 51 -7.94 6.95 4.12
N ASN A 52 -8.40 5.98 3.33
CA ASN A 52 -8.43 4.57 3.74
C ASN A 52 -7.21 3.82 3.19
N ILE A 53 -6.20 3.67 4.05
CA ILE A 53 -4.94 2.98 3.71
C ILE A 53 -5.14 1.51 3.33
N HIS A 54 -6.18 0.85 3.86
CA HIS A 54 -6.45 -0.56 3.56
C HIS A 54 -7.02 -0.72 2.15
N ALA A 55 -7.89 0.20 1.73
CA ALA A 55 -8.39 0.25 0.36
C ALA A 55 -7.27 0.58 -0.64
N GLN A 56 -6.26 1.36 -0.25
CA GLN A 56 -5.10 1.69 -1.08
C GLN A 56 -4.06 0.57 -1.15
N SER A 57 -3.98 -0.29 -0.13
CA SER A 57 -3.00 -1.37 -0.07
C SER A 57 -3.18 -2.38 -1.20
N LEU A 58 -2.08 -2.70 -1.89
CA LEU A 58 -2.04 -3.76 -2.93
C LEU A 58 -1.66 -5.13 -2.36
N LEU A 59 -1.22 -5.17 -1.09
CA LEU A 59 -0.71 -6.37 -0.42
C LEU A 59 -1.79 -7.15 0.33
N GLN A 60 -2.95 -6.55 0.55
CA GLN A 60 -4.03 -7.15 1.32
C GLN A 60 -5.28 -7.31 0.44
N PRO A 61 -5.97 -8.46 0.50
CA PRO A 61 -7.18 -8.74 -0.26
C PRO A 61 -8.38 -8.03 0.36
N VAL A 62 -8.37 -6.70 0.26
CA VAL A 62 -9.48 -5.85 0.70
C VAL A 62 -10.39 -5.64 -0.51
N LYS A 63 -11.67 -6.02 -0.36
CA LYS A 63 -12.72 -5.85 -1.38
C LYS A 63 -13.25 -4.41 -1.43
N GLU A 64 -12.34 -3.45 -1.49
CA GLU A 64 -12.67 -2.04 -1.56
C GLU A 64 -11.95 -1.39 -2.73
N HIS A 65 -12.69 -0.59 -3.47
CA HIS A 65 -12.13 0.27 -4.50
C HIS A 65 -11.46 1.49 -3.88
N PHE A 66 -10.51 2.06 -4.62
CA PHE A 66 -9.90 3.34 -4.30
C PHE A 66 -9.86 4.21 -5.55
N LYS A 67 -10.11 5.51 -5.39
CA LYS A 67 -9.97 6.50 -6.45
C LYS A 67 -9.55 7.86 -5.89
N SER A 68 -8.42 8.35 -6.37
CA SER A 68 -7.92 9.71 -6.11
C SER A 68 -8.59 10.75 -7.02
N ASP A 69 -8.60 12.00 -6.55
CA ASP A 69 -8.95 13.20 -7.31
C ASP A 69 -8.06 13.44 -8.54
N ILE A 70 -6.82 12.93 -8.56
CA ILE A 70 -5.89 12.98 -9.70
C ILE A 70 -6.56 12.46 -10.98
N VAL A 71 -7.39 11.42 -10.88
CA VAL A 71 -8.10 10.85 -12.05
C VAL A 71 -9.02 11.90 -12.70
N ASN A 72 -9.58 12.82 -11.91
CA ASN A 72 -10.48 13.87 -12.40
C ASN A 72 -9.72 15.11 -12.94
N GLN A 73 -8.49 15.33 -12.47
CA GLN A 73 -7.61 16.42 -12.89
C GLN A 73 -6.67 16.00 -14.05
N TRP A 74 -6.96 14.87 -14.70
CA TRP A 74 -6.06 14.22 -15.67
C TRP A 74 -5.43 15.18 -16.70
N SER A 75 -6.25 16.04 -17.31
CA SER A 75 -5.81 16.96 -18.37
C SER A 75 -4.97 18.14 -17.86
N GLU A 76 -5.01 18.42 -16.56
CA GLU A 76 -4.27 19.51 -15.90
C GLU A 76 -2.91 19.02 -15.38
N LEU A 77 -2.78 17.70 -15.20
CA LEU A 77 -1.60 17.07 -14.68
C LEU A 77 -0.74 16.58 -15.84
N GLY A 78 0.53 16.96 -15.86
CA GLY A 78 1.50 16.49 -16.86
C GLY A 78 1.83 15.00 -16.68
N ILE A 79 0.87 14.11 -16.91
CA ILE A 79 1.05 12.66 -16.78
C ILE A 79 1.93 12.19 -17.95
N SER A 80 3.07 11.61 -17.62
CA SER A 80 4.05 11.09 -18.59
C SER A 80 3.84 9.62 -18.89
N GLU A 81 3.54 8.82 -17.87
CA GLU A 81 3.33 7.39 -18.01
C GLU A 81 2.18 6.93 -17.11
N VAL A 82 1.48 5.88 -17.55
CA VAL A 82 0.44 5.22 -16.78
C VAL A 82 0.78 3.74 -16.66
N LEU A 83 0.75 3.20 -15.44
CA LEU A 83 1.04 1.81 -15.16
C LEU A 83 -0.20 1.13 -14.58
N VAL A 84 -0.67 0.10 -15.28
CA VAL A 84 -1.72 -0.80 -14.81
C VAL A 84 -1.07 -2.08 -14.34
N ARG A 85 -1.40 -2.52 -13.12
CA ARG A 85 -0.92 -3.78 -12.53
C ARG A 85 -2.09 -4.62 -12.09
N ILE A 86 -2.03 -5.92 -12.37
CA ILE A 86 -2.97 -6.94 -11.89
C ILE A 86 -2.31 -7.67 -10.74
N HIS A 87 -3.04 -7.82 -9.64
CA HIS A 87 -2.54 -8.48 -8.44
C HIS A 87 -3.38 -9.70 -8.07
N ASN A 88 -2.69 -10.75 -7.67
CA ASN A 88 -3.28 -11.96 -7.15
C ASN A 88 -2.41 -12.50 -6.01
N ASN A 89 -3.01 -12.83 -4.87
CA ASN A 89 -2.32 -13.24 -3.65
C ASN A 89 -1.24 -12.23 -3.18
N GLY A 90 -1.50 -10.94 -3.38
CA GLY A 90 -0.56 -9.86 -3.04
C GLY A 90 0.67 -9.74 -3.94
N GLU A 91 0.76 -10.51 -5.03
CA GLU A 91 1.83 -10.43 -6.03
C GLU A 91 1.34 -9.80 -7.34
N GLU A 92 2.23 -9.08 -8.04
CA GLU A 92 1.96 -8.60 -9.40
C GLU A 92 2.04 -9.78 -10.39
N VAL A 93 0.93 -10.09 -11.06
CA VAL A 93 0.83 -11.22 -12.01
C VAL A 93 0.79 -10.77 -13.47
N ALA A 94 0.45 -9.51 -13.73
CA ALA A 94 0.49 -8.91 -15.07
C ALA A 94 0.61 -7.39 -14.98
N TYR A 95 1.19 -6.77 -16.01
CA TYR A 95 1.27 -5.31 -16.10
C TYR A 95 1.14 -4.78 -17.53
N PHE A 96 0.72 -3.52 -17.62
CA PHE A 96 0.66 -2.74 -18.85
C PHE A 96 1.13 -1.30 -18.55
N MET A 97 2.15 -0.85 -19.26
CA MET A 97 2.69 0.50 -19.16
C MET A 97 2.35 1.27 -20.44
N PHE A 98 1.78 2.46 -20.28
CA PHE A 98 1.27 3.30 -21.37
C PHE A 98 1.96 4.66 -21.38
N ASP A 99 2.02 5.25 -22.57
CA ASP A 99 2.34 6.65 -22.79
C ASP A 99 1.17 7.55 -22.35
N GLY A 100 1.40 8.30 -21.28
CA GLY A 100 0.45 9.24 -20.71
C GLY A 100 0.44 10.60 -21.38
N VAL A 101 1.45 10.94 -22.19
CA VAL A 101 1.61 12.30 -22.72
C VAL A 101 0.46 12.67 -23.66
N GLY A 102 -0.17 13.82 -23.40
CA GLY A 102 -1.32 14.31 -24.18
C GLY A 102 -2.51 13.36 -24.18
N SER A 103 -2.59 12.47 -23.20
CA SER A 103 -3.74 11.59 -23.01
C SER A 103 -4.83 12.30 -22.20
N ASN A 104 -6.03 11.73 -22.21
CA ASN A 104 -7.13 12.14 -21.36
C ASN A 104 -7.57 10.94 -20.52
N LYS A 105 -8.47 11.20 -19.56
CA LYS A 105 -8.98 10.22 -18.60
C LYS A 105 -9.36 8.85 -19.19
N THR A 106 -9.78 8.75 -20.45
CA THR A 106 -10.29 7.50 -21.04
C THR A 106 -9.52 6.97 -22.26
N ASN A 107 -8.62 7.76 -22.87
CA ASN A 107 -7.91 7.35 -24.10
C ASN A 107 -6.50 6.79 -23.85
N TRP A 108 -5.94 6.96 -22.64
CA TRP A 108 -4.59 6.48 -22.30
C TRP A 108 -4.48 4.96 -22.38
N PHE A 109 -5.55 4.25 -22.05
CA PHE A 109 -5.65 2.80 -22.12
C PHE A 109 -6.00 2.37 -23.54
N SER A 110 -5.00 2.34 -24.42
CA SER A 110 -5.16 1.91 -25.81
C SER A 110 -3.90 1.27 -26.33
N LEU A 111 -4.04 0.40 -27.34
CA LEU A 111 -2.90 -0.26 -27.98
C LEU A 111 -1.88 0.76 -28.53
N ALA A 112 -2.37 1.86 -29.12
CA ALA A 112 -1.51 2.90 -29.71
C ALA A 112 -0.62 3.62 -28.69
N ARG A 113 -0.97 3.56 -27.40
CA ARG A 113 -0.21 4.16 -26.30
C ARG A 113 0.54 3.12 -25.47
N LEU A 114 0.40 1.83 -25.78
CA LEU A 114 1.02 0.77 -24.99
C LEU A 114 2.55 0.76 -25.25
N LYS A 115 3.35 1.00 -24.20
CA LYS A 115 4.82 1.04 -24.24
C LYS A 115 5.46 -0.28 -23.82
N GLN A 116 5.00 -0.86 -22.71
CA GLN A 116 5.48 -2.16 -22.22
C GLN A 116 4.33 -3.00 -21.64
N SER A 117 4.44 -4.33 -21.68
CA SER A 117 3.49 -5.22 -21.01
C SER A 117 4.15 -6.55 -20.66
N SER A 118 3.56 -7.29 -19.72
CA SER A 118 3.95 -8.67 -19.42
C SER A 118 3.61 -9.68 -20.52
N TYR A 119 2.80 -9.29 -21.52
CA TYR A 119 2.36 -10.15 -22.62
C TYR A 119 3.16 -9.87 -23.90
N ALA A 120 3.83 -10.92 -24.40
CA ALA A 120 4.75 -10.79 -25.54
C ALA A 120 4.03 -10.61 -26.89
N ASP A 121 2.78 -11.05 -26.98
CA ASP A 121 1.96 -11.07 -28.20
C ASP A 121 1.15 -9.79 -28.45
N LEU A 122 1.27 -8.77 -27.59
CA LEU A 122 0.64 -7.46 -27.82
C LEU A 122 1.46 -6.53 -28.73
N TYR A 123 2.76 -6.80 -28.90
CA TYR A 123 3.68 -5.96 -29.68
C TYR A 123 3.97 -6.49 -31.08
N ASN A 124 3.68 -7.76 -31.33
CA ASN A 124 4.36 -8.49 -32.38
C ASN A 124 3.47 -8.62 -33.63
N SER A 125 3.51 -7.59 -34.49
CA SER A 125 2.66 -7.43 -35.69
C SER A 125 2.61 -8.63 -36.64
N SER A 126 3.59 -9.53 -36.56
CA SER A 126 3.69 -10.76 -37.37
C SER A 126 2.95 -11.98 -36.78
N THR A 127 2.59 -11.93 -35.49
CA THR A 127 1.82 -12.96 -34.77
C THR A 127 0.56 -12.39 -34.09
N ASN A 128 0.31 -11.08 -34.21
CA ASN A 128 -0.82 -10.41 -33.59
C ASN A 128 -2.13 -11.04 -34.05
N ALA A 129 -2.80 -11.73 -33.14
CA ALA A 129 -4.21 -12.01 -33.29
C ALA A 129 -4.96 -10.66 -33.38
N PRO A 130 -5.98 -10.51 -34.24
CA PRO A 130 -6.66 -9.22 -34.44
C PRO A 130 -7.18 -8.70 -33.10
N ILE A 131 -6.92 -7.43 -32.76
CA ILE A 131 -7.40 -6.84 -31.50
C ILE A 131 -8.73 -6.13 -31.78
N ASN A 132 -9.81 -6.67 -31.22
CA ASN A 132 -11.16 -6.11 -31.40
C ASN A 132 -11.50 -5.06 -30.33
N PHE A 133 -10.97 -5.22 -29.11
CA PHE A 133 -11.14 -4.25 -28.03
C PHE A 133 -9.80 -4.02 -27.32
N PHE A 134 -9.50 -2.74 -27.10
CA PHE A 134 -8.43 -2.27 -26.22
C PHE A 134 -8.82 -0.89 -25.69
N SER A 135 -9.72 -0.84 -24.72
CA SER A 135 -10.23 0.42 -24.17
C SER A 135 -10.85 0.27 -22.78
N ILE A 136 -10.92 1.37 -22.04
CA ILE A 136 -11.60 1.43 -20.73
C ILE A 136 -13.10 1.14 -20.87
N ILE A 137 -13.75 1.72 -21.88
CA ILE A 137 -15.18 1.49 -22.14
C ILE A 137 -15.46 0.04 -22.53
N GLY A 138 -14.53 -0.62 -23.21
CA GLY A 138 -14.66 -2.01 -23.62
C GLY A 138 -15.96 -2.30 -24.37
N HIS A 139 -16.66 -3.38 -23.98
CA HIS A 139 -17.87 -3.84 -24.64
C HIS A 139 -19.11 -3.59 -23.78
N GLN A 140 -19.91 -2.60 -24.20
CA GLN A 140 -21.13 -2.15 -23.50
C GLN A 140 -22.38 -2.48 -24.34
N LYS A 141 -23.27 -3.31 -23.82
CA LYS A 141 -24.59 -3.63 -24.41
C LYS A 141 -25.68 -3.58 -23.32
N PRO A 142 -26.25 -2.40 -23.04
CA PRO A 142 -27.27 -2.23 -22.00
C PRO A 142 -28.48 -3.15 -22.17
N SER A 143 -28.98 -3.32 -23.40
CA SER A 143 -30.12 -4.19 -23.72
C SER A 143 -29.89 -5.67 -23.37
N ARG A 144 -28.63 -6.08 -23.20
CA ARG A 144 -28.20 -7.44 -22.89
C ARG A 144 -27.45 -7.55 -21.56
N ARG A 145 -27.41 -6.44 -20.81
CA ARG A 145 -26.62 -6.26 -19.59
C ARG A 145 -25.16 -6.73 -19.72
N VAL A 146 -24.53 -6.56 -20.88
CA VAL A 146 -23.10 -6.87 -21.04
C VAL A 146 -22.32 -5.59 -20.74
N TYR A 147 -21.53 -5.59 -19.66
CA TYR A 147 -20.67 -4.48 -19.26
C TYR A 147 -19.28 -5.04 -18.98
N ARG A 148 -18.41 -4.92 -19.98
CA ARG A 148 -17.00 -5.31 -19.92
C ARG A 148 -16.16 -4.05 -20.01
N SER A 149 -15.48 -3.70 -18.93
CA SER A 149 -14.59 -2.53 -18.87
C SER A 149 -13.14 -2.93 -18.76
N PHE A 150 -12.24 -1.97 -19.01
CA PHE A 150 -10.79 -2.21 -19.09
C PHE A 150 -10.50 -3.47 -19.93
N TYR A 151 -11.07 -3.50 -21.13
CA TYR A 151 -11.21 -4.71 -21.92
C TYR A 151 -10.14 -4.78 -23.01
N ILE A 152 -9.31 -5.81 -22.93
CA ILE A 152 -8.30 -6.16 -23.93
C ILE A 152 -8.67 -7.55 -24.48
N ASN A 153 -9.20 -7.57 -25.69
CA ASN A 153 -9.67 -8.79 -26.35
C ASN A 153 -9.21 -8.84 -27.79
N SER A 154 -8.81 -10.04 -28.21
CA SER A 154 -8.45 -10.33 -29.59
C SER A 154 -9.63 -10.92 -30.34
N ILE A 155 -9.88 -12.20 -30.11
CA ILE A 155 -10.84 -12.96 -30.92
C ILE A 155 -12.19 -12.95 -30.22
N TRP A 156 -13.23 -12.64 -30.99
CA TRP A 156 -14.62 -12.78 -30.59
C TRP A 156 -15.34 -13.70 -31.58
N LYS A 157 -15.19 -15.01 -31.38
CA LYS A 157 -15.73 -16.06 -32.28
C LYS A 157 -16.72 -16.99 -31.56
N GLY A 158 -17.29 -16.49 -30.45
CA GLY A 158 -18.17 -17.24 -29.56
C GLY A 158 -17.40 -17.69 -28.32
N CYS A 159 -18.12 -17.93 -27.23
CA CYS A 159 -17.52 -18.06 -25.89
C CYS A 159 -16.37 -19.07 -25.78
N SER A 160 -16.45 -20.19 -26.49
CA SER A 160 -15.40 -21.23 -26.52
C SER A 160 -14.15 -20.89 -27.33
N LYS A 161 -14.18 -19.77 -28.04
CA LYS A 161 -13.10 -19.29 -28.90
C LYS A 161 -12.73 -17.84 -28.61
N ASP A 162 -13.27 -17.28 -27.53
CA ASP A 162 -12.94 -15.93 -27.11
C ASP A 162 -11.54 -15.93 -26.51
N ILE A 163 -10.67 -15.06 -27.05
CA ILE A 163 -9.28 -14.91 -26.61
C ILE A 163 -9.05 -13.48 -26.15
N GLY A 164 -8.46 -13.29 -24.97
CA GLY A 164 -8.05 -11.96 -24.53
C GLY A 164 -7.09 -11.97 -23.36
N TRP A 165 -6.82 -10.77 -22.84
CA TRP A 165 -5.77 -10.53 -21.83
C TRP A 165 -6.31 -9.91 -20.55
N LEU A 166 -7.33 -9.06 -20.66
CA LEU A 166 -7.93 -8.37 -19.51
C LEU A 166 -9.41 -8.10 -19.76
N ASN A 167 -10.24 -8.32 -18.76
CA ASN A 167 -11.67 -8.05 -18.80
C ASN A 167 -12.22 -7.83 -17.39
N ILE A 168 -12.77 -6.65 -17.11
CA ILE A 168 -13.51 -6.42 -15.89
C ILE A 168 -15.00 -6.60 -16.16
N LEU A 169 -15.60 -7.59 -15.50
CA LEU A 169 -17.04 -7.81 -15.50
C LEU A 169 -17.67 -6.92 -14.43
N ASP A 170 -18.27 -5.81 -14.83
CA ASP A 170 -18.88 -4.86 -13.88
C ASP A 170 -20.16 -5.39 -13.24
N VAL A 171 -20.98 -6.12 -14.02
CA VAL A 171 -22.30 -6.58 -13.57
C VAL A 171 -22.61 -7.98 -14.08
N ASN A 172 -23.64 -8.60 -13.50
CA ASN A 172 -24.12 -9.90 -13.95
C ASN A 172 -24.84 -9.76 -15.30
N SER A 173 -24.19 -10.26 -16.34
CA SER A 173 -24.76 -10.23 -17.69
C SER A 173 -25.83 -11.30 -17.89
N THR A 174 -26.94 -10.93 -18.52
CA THR A 174 -28.01 -11.87 -18.92
C THR A 174 -27.68 -12.63 -20.20
N TRP A 175 -26.80 -12.08 -21.05
CA TRP A 175 -26.34 -12.69 -22.31
C TRP A 175 -24.81 -12.86 -22.37
N GLY A 176 -24.18 -12.84 -21.21
CA GLY A 176 -22.76 -13.09 -21.04
C GLY A 176 -22.36 -14.50 -21.44
N CYS A 177 -21.06 -14.73 -21.56
CA CYS A 177 -20.50 -16.03 -21.87
C CYS A 177 -20.62 -16.99 -20.70
N ARG A 178 -21.51 -17.99 -20.82
CA ARG A 178 -21.83 -18.91 -19.73
C ARG A 178 -20.73 -19.92 -19.43
N THR A 179 -19.76 -20.09 -20.31
CA THR A 179 -18.68 -21.04 -20.13
C THR A 179 -17.51 -20.47 -19.33
N TRP A 180 -17.30 -19.14 -19.35
CA TRP A 180 -16.21 -18.51 -18.60
C TRP A 180 -16.61 -17.30 -17.75
N GLU A 181 -17.62 -16.50 -18.11
CA GLU A 181 -18.08 -15.41 -17.22
C GLU A 181 -18.90 -15.94 -16.05
N ALA A 182 -19.69 -17.00 -16.26
CA ALA A 182 -20.61 -17.53 -15.25
C ALA A 182 -19.90 -17.99 -13.96
N VAL A 183 -18.65 -18.43 -14.09
CA VAL A 183 -17.82 -18.92 -12.97
C VAL A 183 -17.50 -17.80 -11.97
N HIS A 184 -17.57 -16.54 -12.38
CA HIS A 184 -17.13 -15.39 -11.58
C HIS A 184 -18.28 -14.44 -11.17
N LEU A 185 -19.53 -14.80 -11.45
CA LEU A 185 -20.68 -13.92 -11.21
C LEU A 185 -21.00 -13.68 -9.73
N THR A 186 -20.45 -14.50 -8.82
CA THR A 186 -20.59 -14.31 -7.37
C THR A 186 -19.59 -13.31 -6.81
N GLU A 187 -18.62 -12.85 -7.60
CA GLU A 187 -17.52 -11.98 -7.17
C GLU A 187 -17.47 -10.65 -7.93
N LEU A 188 -18.63 -10.15 -8.33
CA LEU A 188 -18.71 -8.92 -9.13
C LEU A 188 -18.39 -7.66 -8.31
N PRO A 189 -17.66 -6.68 -8.90
CA PRO A 189 -17.05 -6.73 -10.22
C PRO A 189 -15.89 -7.73 -10.24
N ALA A 190 -15.81 -8.56 -11.28
CA ALA A 190 -14.79 -9.60 -11.39
C ALA A 190 -13.68 -9.15 -12.34
N ILE A 191 -12.42 -9.22 -11.91
CA ILE A 191 -11.26 -8.82 -12.69
C ILE A 191 -10.66 -10.08 -13.30
N LEU A 192 -10.84 -10.25 -14.60
CA LEU A 192 -10.36 -11.40 -15.34
C LEU A 192 -9.10 -11.03 -16.13
N TYR A 193 -8.05 -11.82 -16.01
CA TYR A 193 -6.80 -11.63 -16.75
C TYR A 193 -6.32 -12.95 -17.36
N SER A 194 -5.43 -12.87 -18.35
CA SER A 194 -4.77 -14.07 -18.87
C SER A 194 -3.65 -14.51 -17.92
N PRO A 195 -3.67 -15.76 -17.37
CA PRO A 195 -2.56 -16.28 -16.58
C PRO A 195 -1.36 -16.73 -17.43
N LEU A 196 -1.42 -16.57 -18.76
CA LEU A 196 -0.39 -16.97 -19.71
C LEU A 196 0.52 -15.78 -20.08
N GLN A 197 1.62 -16.02 -20.79
CA GLN A 197 2.45 -14.95 -21.37
C GLN A 197 1.85 -14.32 -22.65
N THR A 198 0.66 -14.79 -23.05
CA THR A 198 -0.09 -14.39 -24.24
C THR A 198 -1.57 -14.21 -23.91
N GLY A 199 -2.40 -13.90 -24.90
CA GLY A 199 -3.85 -13.95 -24.74
C GLY A 199 -4.30 -15.37 -24.39
N ALA A 200 -5.25 -15.49 -23.46
CA ALA A 200 -5.81 -16.76 -23.04
C ALA A 200 -7.13 -17.06 -23.74
N HIS A 201 -7.34 -18.33 -24.07
CA HIS A 201 -8.65 -18.87 -24.39
C HIS A 201 -9.50 -18.89 -23.12
N TYR A 202 -10.45 -17.97 -22.99
CA TYR A 202 -11.13 -17.74 -21.70
C TYR A 202 -11.87 -18.97 -21.16
N GLU A 203 -12.46 -19.79 -22.02
CA GLU A 203 -13.14 -21.02 -21.59
C GLU A 203 -12.17 -22.08 -21.05
N GLU A 204 -11.00 -22.24 -21.66
CA GLU A 204 -10.03 -23.27 -21.29
C GLU A 204 -9.38 -23.02 -19.93
N VAL A 205 -9.20 -21.74 -19.58
CA VAL A 205 -8.57 -21.33 -18.32
C VAL A 205 -9.52 -20.63 -17.36
N ALA A 206 -10.84 -20.77 -17.53
CA ALA A 206 -11.86 -19.99 -16.83
C ALA A 206 -11.60 -19.88 -15.31
N SER A 207 -11.30 -21.00 -14.65
CA SER A 207 -11.02 -21.03 -13.20
C SER A 207 -9.78 -20.24 -12.76
N ALA A 208 -8.82 -19.99 -13.65
CA ALA A 208 -7.57 -19.29 -13.39
C ALA A 208 -7.58 -17.82 -13.85
N LEU A 209 -8.69 -17.34 -14.41
CA LEU A 209 -8.79 -15.97 -14.90
C LEU A 209 -8.89 -14.93 -13.79
N LEU A 210 -9.36 -15.31 -12.59
CA LEU A 210 -9.73 -14.34 -11.56
C LEU A 210 -8.51 -13.75 -10.85
N ALA A 211 -8.43 -12.43 -10.80
CA ALA A 211 -7.49 -11.67 -9.98
C ALA A 211 -8.19 -11.06 -8.75
N GLU A 212 -7.41 -10.69 -7.73
CA GLU A 212 -7.94 -10.01 -6.54
C GLU A 212 -8.14 -8.51 -6.77
N SER A 213 -7.21 -7.87 -7.49
CA SER A 213 -7.29 -6.44 -7.74
C SER A 213 -6.55 -5.99 -9.00
N MET A 214 -6.94 -4.82 -9.51
CA MET A 214 -6.23 -4.06 -10.54
C MET A 214 -5.91 -2.69 -9.95
N SER A 215 -4.68 -2.22 -10.16
CA SER A 215 -4.27 -0.87 -9.79
C SER A 215 -3.91 -0.04 -11.02
N VAL A 216 -4.09 1.26 -10.93
CA VAL A 216 -3.58 2.25 -11.90
C VAL A 216 -2.74 3.25 -11.12
N SER A 217 -1.49 3.39 -11.55
CA SER A 217 -0.54 4.37 -11.03
C SER A 217 -0.03 5.25 -12.15
N VAL A 218 0.41 6.46 -11.84
CA VAL A 218 0.92 7.42 -12.82
C VAL A 218 2.27 7.99 -12.41
N ARG A 219 3.06 8.35 -13.42
CA ARG A 219 4.24 9.19 -13.28
C ARG A 219 3.96 10.55 -13.88
N PHE A 220 4.45 11.60 -13.23
CA PHE A 220 4.33 12.96 -13.71
C PHE A 220 5.63 13.41 -14.38
N ASP A 221 5.50 14.08 -15.52
CA ASP A 221 6.57 14.85 -16.11
C ASP A 221 6.84 16.09 -15.23
N ARG A 222 7.91 16.02 -14.44
CA ARG A 222 8.30 17.11 -13.53
C ARG A 222 8.66 18.40 -14.28
N SER A 223 8.97 18.34 -15.59
CA SER A 223 9.29 19.52 -16.39
C SER A 223 8.06 20.36 -16.75
N ASN A 224 6.88 19.73 -16.78
CA ASN A 224 5.59 20.38 -17.11
C ASN A 224 4.66 20.57 -15.90
N MET A 225 5.09 20.15 -14.70
CA MET A 225 4.29 20.33 -13.49
C MET A 225 4.43 21.77 -12.97
N THR A 226 3.36 22.55 -13.06
CA THR A 226 3.28 23.89 -12.47
C THR A 226 2.90 23.79 -11.00
N CYS A 227 3.87 24.03 -10.12
CA CYS A 227 3.62 24.13 -8.68
C CYS A 227 2.91 25.46 -8.39
N VAL A 228 1.64 25.39 -7.93
CA VAL A 228 0.90 26.57 -7.47
C VAL A 228 1.27 26.85 -6.02
N ARG A 229 1.92 27.99 -5.75
CA ARG A 229 2.12 28.50 -4.39
C ARG A 229 1.23 29.71 -4.15
N MET A 230 0.62 29.78 -2.96
CA MET A 230 0.05 31.05 -2.47
C MET A 230 1.21 32.00 -2.16
N CYS A 231 1.32 33.07 -2.95
CA CYS A 231 2.27 34.13 -2.69
C CYS A 231 1.79 34.92 -1.45
N SER A 232 2.52 34.83 -0.33
CA SER A 232 2.29 35.69 0.83
C SER A 232 2.88 37.07 0.56
N THR A 233 2.13 37.93 -0.15
CA THR A 233 2.47 39.35 -0.25
C THR A 233 1.75 40.12 0.87
N PRO A 234 2.46 40.94 1.65
CA PRO A 234 1.80 41.91 2.51
C PRO A 234 1.30 43.07 1.63
N VAL A 235 0.03 43.43 1.84
CA VAL A 235 -0.62 44.70 1.47
C VAL A 235 -1.36 44.76 0.10
N GLN A 236 -2.69 44.85 0.26
CA GLN A 236 -3.76 45.46 -0.54
C GLN A 236 -4.20 44.84 -1.89
N GLN A 237 -5.37 44.17 -1.78
CA GLN A 237 -6.52 44.18 -2.69
C GLN A 237 -6.25 43.91 -4.17
N ASP A 238 -6.03 42.64 -4.50
CA ASP A 238 -6.92 41.91 -5.40
C ASP A 238 -6.80 40.40 -5.10
N ALA A 239 -7.92 39.68 -5.07
CA ALA A 239 -7.90 38.24 -4.82
C ALA A 239 -7.54 37.52 -6.14
N SER A 240 -6.65 36.52 -6.06
CA SER A 240 -6.30 35.52 -7.11
C SER A 240 -5.08 35.77 -8.03
N SER A 241 -3.95 36.27 -7.52
CA SER A 241 -2.66 36.07 -8.22
C SER A 241 -2.01 34.76 -7.79
N TYR A 242 -2.23 33.69 -8.56
CA TYR A 242 -1.48 32.45 -8.44
C TYR A 242 -0.11 32.62 -9.11
N CYS A 243 0.97 32.39 -8.37
CA CYS A 243 2.32 32.40 -8.90
C CYS A 243 2.67 30.99 -9.42
N TYR A 244 2.81 30.82 -10.74
CA TYR A 244 3.24 29.56 -11.35
C TYR A 244 4.78 29.48 -11.38
N LYS A 245 5.36 28.42 -10.81
CA LYS A 245 6.78 28.08 -11.02
C LYS A 245 6.92 26.60 -11.39
N PRO A 246 7.89 26.23 -12.26
CA PRO A 246 8.27 24.83 -12.47
C PRO A 246 8.62 24.20 -11.12
N CYS A 247 8.13 23.00 -10.87
CA CYS A 247 8.50 22.26 -9.67
C CYS A 247 9.98 21.86 -9.77
N ASP A 248 10.86 22.56 -9.06
CA ASP A 248 12.23 22.08 -8.86
C ASP A 248 12.16 20.70 -8.19
N SER A 249 12.71 19.68 -8.85
CA SER A 249 12.87 18.36 -8.24
C SER A 249 13.72 18.53 -6.98
N PRO A 250 13.26 18.11 -5.78
CA PRO A 250 14.13 18.12 -4.63
C PRO A 250 15.33 17.24 -4.94
N SER A 251 16.53 17.83 -4.94
CA SER A 251 17.78 17.08 -5.08
C SER A 251 17.83 16.02 -3.97
N VAL A 252 18.41 14.85 -4.26
CA VAL A 252 18.56 13.72 -3.31
C VAL A 252 19.11 14.19 -1.95
N ILE A 253 19.97 15.21 -1.96
CA ILE A 253 20.59 15.85 -0.79
C ILE A 253 19.55 16.49 0.15
N ASP A 254 18.48 17.10 -0.36
CA ASP A 254 17.43 17.75 0.44
C ASP A 254 16.55 16.72 1.17
N VAL A 255 16.31 15.57 0.55
CA VAL A 255 15.51 14.49 1.14
C VAL A 255 16.28 13.80 2.26
N GLU A 256 17.56 13.47 2.06
CA GLU A 256 18.40 12.87 3.09
C GLU A 256 18.56 13.79 4.30
N GLN A 257 18.75 15.10 4.09
CA GLN A 257 18.83 16.08 5.17
C GLN A 257 17.53 16.15 5.98
N LYS A 258 16.37 16.10 5.33
CA LYS A 258 15.06 16.10 6.02
C LYS A 258 14.81 14.81 6.79
N VAL A 259 15.23 13.67 6.27
CA VAL A 259 15.13 12.37 6.96
C VAL A 259 15.98 12.38 8.23
N GLU A 260 17.21 12.89 8.17
CA GLU A 260 18.08 13.00 9.34
C GLU A 260 17.55 13.99 10.38
N GLN A 261 17.01 15.15 9.95
CA GLN A 261 16.35 16.09 10.86
C GLN A 261 15.13 15.49 11.57
N LEU A 262 14.34 14.68 10.87
CA LEU A 262 13.19 13.99 11.48
C LEU A 262 13.63 12.88 12.44
N LYS A 263 14.68 12.13 12.10
CA LYS A 263 15.26 11.12 13.02
C LYS A 263 15.76 11.76 14.31
N GLU A 264 16.46 12.88 14.22
CA GLU A 264 16.94 13.61 15.40
C GLU A 264 15.77 14.11 16.26
N LYS A 265 14.77 14.73 15.64
CA LYS A 265 13.60 15.30 16.34
C LYS A 265 12.73 14.24 17.02
N LEU A 266 12.69 13.03 16.47
CA LEU A 266 11.89 11.92 16.99
C LEU A 266 12.67 11.02 17.97
N THR A 267 13.99 11.19 18.08
CA THR A 267 14.79 10.43 19.03
C THR A 267 14.67 11.05 20.42
N VAL A 268 13.86 10.43 21.28
CA VAL A 268 13.75 10.83 22.68
C VAL A 268 15.05 10.44 23.41
N ASP A 269 15.81 11.43 23.89
CA ASP A 269 17.00 11.17 24.70
C ASP A 269 16.62 10.34 25.94
N ARG A 270 17.24 9.17 26.08
CA ARG A 270 17.04 8.23 27.19
C ARG A 270 17.20 8.92 28.55
N LYS A 271 18.09 9.90 28.69
CA LYS A 271 18.31 10.63 29.96
C LYS A 271 17.17 11.61 30.28
N SER A 272 16.44 12.06 29.27
CA SER A 272 15.26 12.92 29.45
C SER A 272 14.02 12.14 29.92
N THR A 273 14.02 10.81 29.74
CA THR A 273 12.87 9.96 30.03
C THR A 273 12.50 9.95 31.52
N SER A 274 11.20 9.93 31.80
CA SER A 274 10.65 9.82 33.15
C SER A 274 11.10 8.54 33.85
N MET A 275 11.31 7.46 33.10
CA MET A 275 11.81 6.18 33.61
C MET A 275 13.25 6.30 34.15
N TYR A 276 14.15 6.92 33.38
CA TYR A 276 15.53 7.18 33.82
C TYR A 276 15.58 8.14 35.01
N LYS A 277 14.73 9.17 35.02
CA LYS A 277 14.61 10.07 36.17
C LYS A 277 14.09 9.35 37.42
N ARG A 278 13.18 8.37 37.26
CA ARG A 278 12.65 7.55 38.36
C ARG A 278 13.68 6.56 38.89
N SER A 279 14.56 5.99 38.04
CA SER A 279 15.60 5.06 38.51
C SER A 279 16.65 5.72 39.42
N LEU A 280 16.80 7.04 39.35
CA LEU A 280 17.73 7.81 40.18
C LEU A 280 17.11 8.32 41.50
N ARG A 281 15.84 8.02 41.78
CA ARG A 281 15.15 8.46 43.00
C ARG A 281 14.90 7.27 43.93
N SER A 282 15.76 7.05 44.91
CA SER A 282 15.45 6.22 46.07
C SER A 282 14.60 7.04 47.05
N VAL A 283 13.30 6.80 47.10
CA VAL A 283 12.41 7.46 48.07
C VAL A 283 12.40 6.64 49.36
N TYR A 284 12.63 7.30 50.51
CA TYR A 284 12.44 6.69 51.81
C TYR A 284 10.95 6.35 52.02
N GLU A 285 10.64 5.06 52.07
CA GLU A 285 9.27 4.58 52.23
C GLU A 285 8.91 4.51 53.73
N ASN A 286 8.07 5.42 54.21
CA ASN A 286 7.67 5.49 55.63
C ASN A 286 6.64 4.41 56.03
N ARG A 287 6.31 3.47 55.13
CA ARG A 287 5.36 2.39 55.40
C ARG A 287 5.91 1.48 56.51
N THR A 288 5.10 1.23 57.54
CA THR A 288 5.49 0.44 58.71
C THR A 288 5.99 -0.95 58.32
N SER A 289 5.37 -1.59 57.32
CA SER A 289 5.81 -2.90 56.80
C SER A 289 7.25 -2.90 56.29
N ALA A 290 7.67 -1.85 55.57
CA ALA A 290 9.03 -1.71 55.04
C ALA A 290 10.06 -1.53 56.17
N LYS A 291 9.72 -0.75 57.21
CA LYS A 291 10.56 -0.61 58.40
C LYS A 291 10.69 -1.91 59.17
N THR A 292 9.57 -2.63 59.36
CA THR A 292 9.55 -3.91 60.07
C THR A 292 10.38 -4.96 59.34
N MET A 293 10.30 -5.04 58.01
CA MET A 293 11.11 -5.97 57.22
C MET A 293 12.62 -5.65 57.29
N GLY A 294 13.00 -4.37 57.22
CA GLY A 294 14.40 -3.95 57.34
C GLY A 294 15.00 -4.27 58.72
N ILE A 295 14.27 -3.99 59.79
CA ILE A 295 14.73 -4.25 61.17
C ILE A 295 14.80 -5.76 61.43
N MET A 296 13.83 -6.54 60.97
CA MET A 296 13.83 -7.99 61.14
C MET A 296 15.01 -8.65 60.42
N GLY A 297 15.32 -8.21 59.19
CA GLY A 297 16.49 -8.68 58.46
C GLY A 297 17.80 -8.38 59.18
N ALA A 298 17.98 -7.16 59.68
CA ALA A 298 19.17 -6.78 60.44
C ALA A 298 19.33 -7.59 61.74
N ALA A 299 18.22 -7.87 62.45
CA ALA A 299 18.24 -8.66 63.68
C ALA A 299 18.65 -10.12 63.43
N ILE A 300 18.18 -10.73 62.34
CA ILE A 300 18.56 -12.10 61.95
C ILE A 300 20.05 -12.17 61.59
N ILE A 301 20.55 -11.20 60.82
CA ILE A 301 21.97 -11.18 60.44
C ILE A 301 22.85 -11.00 61.70
N ALA A 302 22.48 -10.10 62.60
CA ALA A 302 23.21 -9.86 63.84
C ALA A 302 23.23 -11.09 64.76
N SER A 303 22.12 -11.84 64.85
CA SER A 303 22.05 -13.04 65.69
C SER A 303 22.92 -14.18 65.14
N VAL A 304 22.92 -14.39 63.82
CA VAL A 304 23.75 -15.41 63.16
C VAL A 304 25.25 -15.08 63.32
N ILE A 305 25.64 -13.83 63.11
CA ILE A 305 27.03 -13.39 63.32
C ILE A 305 27.42 -13.55 64.79
N GLY A 306 26.55 -13.18 65.73
CA GLY A 306 26.79 -13.34 67.15
C GLY A 306 27.01 -14.80 67.55
N LEU A 307 26.26 -15.74 66.98
CA LEU A 307 26.45 -17.17 67.19
C LEU A 307 27.82 -17.64 66.70
N PHE A 308 28.23 -17.25 65.50
CA PHE A 308 29.56 -17.60 64.98
C PHE A 308 30.68 -17.10 65.88
N VAL A 309 30.62 -15.83 66.31
CA VAL A 309 31.61 -15.25 67.23
C VAL A 309 31.61 -15.95 68.59
N PHE A 310 30.43 -16.33 69.11
CA PHE A 310 30.33 -17.04 70.38
C PHE A 310 30.97 -18.43 70.32
N PHE A 311 30.71 -19.20 69.25
CA PHE A 311 31.33 -20.51 69.06
C PHE A 311 32.84 -20.40 68.87
N ASP A 312 33.33 -19.39 68.15
CA ASP A 312 34.77 -19.13 68.02
C ASP A 312 35.43 -18.79 69.38
N CYS A 313 34.78 -17.97 70.21
CA CYS A 313 35.24 -17.66 71.57
C CYS A 313 35.29 -18.89 72.48
N LEU A 314 34.28 -19.78 72.41
CA LEU A 314 34.27 -21.03 73.19
C LEU A 314 35.41 -21.97 72.76
N ARG A 315 35.63 -22.09 71.45
CA ARG A 315 36.71 -22.91 70.89
C ARG A 315 38.08 -22.39 71.29
N TRP A 316 38.26 -21.07 71.33
CA TRP A 316 39.49 -20.44 71.81
C TRP A 316 39.72 -20.71 73.30
N LYS A 317 38.68 -20.64 74.15
CA LYS A 317 38.82 -20.93 75.59
C LYS A 317 39.16 -22.40 75.88
N GLN A 318 38.61 -23.34 75.12
CA GLN A 318 38.97 -24.76 75.28
C GLN A 318 40.44 -25.03 74.94
N ASN A 319 40.98 -24.37 73.91
CA ASN A 319 42.38 -24.54 73.51
C ASN A 319 43.40 -23.93 74.49
N ASN A 320 42.99 -22.98 75.34
CA ASN A 320 43.89 -22.31 76.31
C ASN A 320 43.85 -22.92 77.72
N ASN A 321 43.04 -23.96 77.96
CA ASN A 321 42.91 -24.65 79.25
C ASN A 321 43.43 -26.11 79.19
N GLN A 322 44.25 -26.44 78.18
CA GLN A 322 45.15 -27.61 78.14
C GLN A 322 46.60 -27.11 78.15
#